data_AF-A0A9D6JIU4-F1
#
_entry.id   AF-A0A9D6JIU4-F1
#
_cell.length_a   1.000
_cell.length_b   1.000
_cell.length_c   1.000
_cell.angle_alpha   90.00
_cell.angle_beta   90.00
_cell.angle_gamma   90.00
#
_symmetry.space_group_name_H-M   'P 1'
#
loop_
_entity.id
_entity.type
_entity.pdbx_description
1 polymer ?
#
loop_
_entity_poly.entity_id
_entity_poly.type
_entity_poly.pdbx_seq_one_letter_code
_entity_poly.pdbx_strand_id
1 'polypeptide(L)' 'MAVVYISLGSNIERVANTRAGVAALRAHYGDLVLSSVYESESIGFAGGSFYNMVIGLQTAEPPDRVLVSDPSREMADILT' A
#
# COMPACT_ATOMS: atom_id res chain seq x y z
N MET A 1 -13.00 18.14 1.13
CA MET A 1 -12.79 16.72 1.51
C MET A 1 -12.89 15.87 0.27
N ALA A 2 -12.03 14.87 0.15
CA ALA A 2 -12.02 13.91 -0.94
C ALA A 2 -12.01 12.48 -0.38
N VAL A 3 -12.60 11.56 -1.14
CA VAL A 3 -12.42 10.13 -0.93
C VAL A 3 -11.24 9.69 -1.78
N VAL A 4 -10.28 9.00 -1.17
CA VAL A 4 -9.10 8.47 -1.85
C VAL A 4 -9.06 6.96 -1.68
N TYR A 5 -8.63 6.26 -2.72
CA TYR A 5 -8.34 4.84 -2.70
C TYR A 5 -6.86 4.61 -2.96
N ILE A 6 -6.19 3.95 -2.02
CA ILE A 6 -4.76 3.65 -2.05
C ILE A 6 -4.59 2.16 -2.28
N SER A 7 -3.76 1.79 -3.26
CA SER A 7 -3.31 0.40 -3.45
C SER A 7 -2.17 0.10 -2.50
N LEU A 8 -2.24 -1.03 -1.78
CA LEU A 8 -1.17 -1.54 -0.94
C LEU A 8 -0.81 -2.95 -1.39
N GLY A 9 0.46 -3.16 -1.75
CA GLY A 9 0.98 -4.43 -2.23
C GLY A 9 2.31 -4.78 -1.57
N SER A 10 2.53 -6.06 -1.26
CA SER A 10 3.82 -6.55 -0.79
C SER A 10 4.06 -8.00 -1.17
N ASN A 11 5.24 -8.31 -1.71
CA ASN A 11 5.73 -9.67 -2.01
C ASN A 11 6.82 -10.15 -1.03
N ILE A 12 7.51 -9.22 -0.36
CA ILE A 12 8.51 -9.50 0.69
C ILE A 12 7.85 -9.40 2.05
N GLU A 13 8.02 -10.41 2.92
CA GLU A 13 7.38 -10.46 4.25
C GLU A 13 5.90 -10.03 4.23
N ARG A 14 5.20 -10.42 3.16
CA ARG A 14 3.91 -9.86 2.72
C ARG A 14 2.87 -9.66 3.82
N VAL A 15 2.74 -10.61 4.75
CA VAL A 15 1.81 -10.48 5.89
C VAL A 15 2.20 -9.33 6.82
N ALA A 16 3.48 -9.27 7.22
CA ALA A 16 3.98 -8.28 8.14
C ALA A 16 3.92 -6.88 7.51
N ASN A 17 4.34 -6.76 6.25
CA ASN A 17 4.37 -5.49 5.54
C ASN A 17 2.97 -4.97 5.19
N THR A 18 2.03 -5.81 4.74
CA THR A 18 0.64 -5.40 4.55
C THR A 18 0.02 -4.89 5.86
N ARG A 19 0.26 -5.58 6.98
CA ARG A 19 -0.23 -5.15 8.30
C ARG A 19 0.39 -3.82 8.74
N ALA A 20 1.70 -3.65 8.57
CA ALA A 20 2.41 -2.44 8.93
C ALA A 20 1.92 -1.23 8.11
N GLY A 21 1.72 -1.40 6.80
CA GLY A 21 1.16 -0.36 5.92
C GLY A 21 -0.24 0.08 6.35
N VAL A 22 -1.14 -0.87 6.64
CA VAL A 22 -2.48 -0.56 7.17
C VAL A 22 -2.39 0.18 8.51
N ALA A 23 -1.51 -0.27 9.42
CA ALA A 23 -1.34 0.37 10.72
C ALA A 23 -0.83 1.81 10.60
N ALA A 24 0.15 2.06 9.72
CA ALA A 24 0.68 3.40 9.46
C ALA A 24 -0.39 4.34 8.88
N LEU A 25 -1.13 3.88 7.86
CA LEU A 25 -2.22 4.66 7.28
C LEU A 25 -3.34 4.94 8.30
N ARG A 26 -3.68 3.96 9.13
CA ARG A 26 -4.70 4.12 10.19
C ARG A 26 -4.24 5.12 11.26
N ALA A 27 -2.96 5.10 11.63
CA ALA A 27 -2.42 6.05 12.59
C ALA A 27 -2.47 7.51 12.09
N HIS A 28 -2.30 7.71 10.78
CA HIS A 28 -2.31 9.05 10.17
C HIS A 28 -3.72 9.54 9.81
N TYR A 29 -4.53 8.70 9.14
CA TYR A 29 -5.83 9.10 8.59
C TYR A 29 -7.03 8.67 9.44
N GLY A 30 -6.83 7.85 10.47
CA GLY A 30 -7.91 7.33 11.31
C GLY A 30 -8.70 6.22 10.63
N ASP A 31 -10.00 6.42 10.43
CA ASP A 31 -10.89 5.39 9.93
C ASP A 31 -10.58 5.02 8.47
N LEU A 32 -10.44 3.72 8.24
CA LEU A 32 -10.13 3.14 6.93
C LEU A 32 -11.20 2.12 6.54
N VAL A 33 -11.59 2.12 5.26
CA VAL A 33 -12.36 1.05 4.62
C VAL A 33 -11.37 0.12 3.93
N LEU A 34 -11.33 -1.14 4.35
CA LEU A 34 -10.38 -2.13 3.85
C LEU A 34 -11.07 -3.11 2.91
N SER A 35 -10.48 -3.37 1.74
CA SER A 35 -10.87 -4.52 0.93
C SER A 35 -10.39 -5.83 1.56
N SER A 36 -10.80 -6.96 0.96
CA SER A 36 -10.10 -8.23 1.18
C SER A 36 -8.65 -8.14 0.69
N VAL A 37 -7.80 -9.02 1.21
CA VAL A 37 -6.45 -9.24 0.68
C VAL A 37 -6.53 -10.26 -0.44
N TYR A 38 -5.89 -9.96 -1.56
CA TYR A 38 -5.79 -10.83 -2.74
C TYR A 38 -4.35 -11.25 -2.97
N GLU A 39 -4.14 -12.51 -3.31
CA GLU A 39 -2.84 -13.01 -3.75
C GLU A 39 -2.73 -12.93 -5.28
N SER A 40 -1.64 -12.38 -5.80
CA SER A 40 -1.40 -12.34 -7.24
C SER A 40 0.07 -12.62 -7.57
N GLU A 41 0.34 -13.17 -8.75
CA GLU A 41 1.69 -13.41 -9.23
C GLU A 41 2.48 -12.10 -9.39
N SER A 42 3.80 -12.19 -9.31
CA SER A 42 4.69 -11.08 -9.68
C SER A 42 4.72 -10.95 -11.21
N ILE A 43 4.54 -9.73 -11.71
CA ILE A 43 4.56 -9.43 -13.14
C ILE A 43 5.71 -8.46 -13.42
N GLY A 44 6.57 -8.81 -14.37
CA GLY A 44 7.70 -7.98 -14.80
C GLY A 44 9.05 -8.35 -14.17
N PHE A 45 9.08 -9.25 -13.19
CA PHE A 45 10.30 -9.79 -12.59
C PHE A 45 10.06 -11.15 -11.91
N ALA A 46 11.14 -11.89 -11.62
CA ALA A 46 11.06 -13.14 -10.88
C ALA A 46 10.95 -12.86 -9.38
N GLY A 47 9.87 -13.30 -8.74
CA GLY A 47 9.65 -13.07 -7.31
C GLY A 47 8.44 -13.84 -6.79
N GLY A 48 8.25 -13.81 -5.46
CA GLY A 48 7.08 -14.41 -4.82
C GLY A 48 5.77 -13.67 -5.13
N SER A 49 4.65 -14.33 -4.89
CA SER A 49 3.32 -13.72 -5.07
C SER A 49 3.08 -12.59 -4.08
N PHE A 50 2.50 -11.51 -4.58
CA PHE A 50 2.09 -10.34 -3.82
C PHE A 50 0.83 -10.62 -3.01
N TYR A 51 0.74 -10.02 -1.82
CA TYR A 51 -0.53 -9.68 -1.19
C TYR A 51 -0.90 -8.24 -1.54
N ASN A 52 -2.04 -8.08 -2.18
CA ASN A 52 -2.59 -6.81 -2.63
C ASN A 52 -3.93 -6.51 -1.96
N MET A 53 -4.16 -5.24 -1.64
CA MET A 53 -5.45 -4.75 -1.16
C MET A 53 -5.65 -3.28 -1.54
N VAL A 54 -6.89 -2.83 -1.45
CA VAL A 54 -7.27 -1.42 -1.61
C VAL A 54 -7.75 -0.87 -0.27
N ILE A 55 -7.31 0.34 0.05
CA ILE A 55 -7.66 1.07 1.26
C ILE A 55 -8.40 2.35 0.85
N GLY A 56 -9.66 2.47 1.25
CA GLY A 56 -10.45 3.69 1.12
C GLY A 56 -10.35 4.56 2.37
N LEU A 57 -10.16 5.86 2.20
CA LEU A 57 -10.12 6.84 3.28
C LEU A 57 -10.73 8.17 2.87
N GLN A 58 -11.08 9.00 3.85
CA GLN A 58 -11.45 10.39 3.65
C GLN A 58 -10.31 11.29 4.12
N THR A 59 -9.98 12.31 3.33
CA THR A 59 -8.97 13.29 3.72
C THR A 59 -9.32 14.69 3.20
N ALA A 60 -8.80 15.71 3.88
CA ALA A 60 -8.80 17.09 3.43
C ALA A 60 -7.46 17.50 2.78
N GLU A 61 -6.46 16.63 2.86
CA GLU A 61 -5.16 16.85 2.23
C GLU A 61 -5.28 16.92 0.71
N PRO A 62 -4.52 17.82 0.05
CA PRO A 62 -4.45 17.84 -1.40
C PRO A 62 -3.69 16.61 -1.92
N PRO A 63 -3.90 16.19 -3.19
CA PRO A 63 -3.33 14.95 -3.71
C PRO A 63 -1.81 14.83 -3.57
N ASP A 64 -1.07 15.93 -3.69
CA ASP A 64 0.39 15.98 -3.54
C ASP A 64 0.89 15.62 -2.13
N ARG A 65 0.02 15.71 -1.12
CA ARG A 65 0.34 15.33 0.27
C ARG A 65 -0.06 13.91 0.62
N VAL A 66 -1.06 13.37 -0.09
CA VAL A 66 -1.45 11.96 0.03
C VAL A 66 -0.43 11.05 -0.66
N LEU A 67 0.23 11.54 -1.71
CA LEU A 67 1.31 10.80 -2.39
C LEU A 67 2.53 10.66 -1.47
N VAL A 68 2.69 9.48 -0.87
CA VAL A 68 3.95 9.05 -0.29
C VAL A 68 4.82 8.52 -1.42
N SER A 69 5.51 9.40 -2.14
CA SER A 69 6.69 8.99 -2.88
C SER A 69 7.89 9.16 -1.97
N ASP A 70 8.35 8.05 -1.39
CA ASP A 70 9.75 7.95 -0.98
C ASP A 70 10.52 7.34 -2.17
N PRO A 71 11.07 8.16 -3.08
CA PRO A 71 11.80 7.67 -4.24
C PRO A 71 13.05 6.85 -3.86
N SER A 72 13.46 6.83 -2.59
CA SER A 72 14.56 5.98 -2.12
C SER A 72 14.15 4.53 -1.85
N ARG A 73 12.84 4.24 -1.75
CA ARG A 73 12.31 2.88 -1.47
C ARG A 73 11.71 2.17 -2.68
N GLU A 74 11.24 2.89 -3.71
CA GLU A 74 10.60 2.24 -4.88
C GLU A 74 11.56 1.38 -5.72
N MET A 75 12.88 1.63 -5.68
CA MET A 75 13.85 0.86 -6.48
C MET A 75 14.38 -0.39 -5.75
N ALA A 76 14.36 -0.42 -4.42
CA ALA A 76 14.96 -1.51 -3.65
C ALA A 76 14.11 -2.80 -3.66
N ASP A 77 12.78 -2.67 -3.75
CA ASP A 77 11.86 -3.82 -3.65
C ASP A 77 11.46 -4.42 -5.01
N ILE A 78 11.90 -3.82 -6.13
CA ILE A 78 11.67 -4.36 -7.49
C ILE A 78 12.81 -5.32 -7.91
N LEU A 79 13.97 -5.28 -7.24
CA LEU A 79 15.18 -5.99 -7.66
C LEU A 79 15.76 -6.97 -6.63
N THR A 80 15.01 -7.33 -5.58
CA THR A 80 15.46 -8.38 -4.64
C THR A 80 14.39 -9.42 -4.36
#